data_AF-Q8DTR8-F1
#
_entry.id   AF-Q8DTR8-F1
#
_cell.length_a   1.000
_cell.length_b   1.000
_cell.length_c   1.000
_cell.angle_alpha   90.00
_cell.angle_beta   90.00
_cell.angle_gamma   90.00
#
_symmetry.space_group_name_H-M   'P 1'
#
loop_
_entity.id
_entity.type
_entity.pdbx_description
1 polymer ?
#
loop_
_entity_poly.entity_id
_entity_poly.type
_entity_poly.pdbx_seq_one_letter_code
_entity_poly.pdbx_strand_id
1 'polypeptide(L)'
;MSLSIGNPPYQDTALGNNITYAPPIYHEFMEEAYIIANKVSLITPARFLFNAGSTPKLWNEKMLSDEHLKIVFYEANSVNVFPNTGIAGRVVVTYVDTKLSTKRTFVL
;
A
#
# COMPACT_ATOMS: atom_id res chain seq x y z
N MET A 1 5.47 4.59 -22.41
CA MET A 1 4.88 4.93 -21.10
C MET A 1 4.54 3.62 -20.42
N SER A 2 5.12 3.34 -19.24
CA SER A 2 4.91 2.09 -18.49
C SER A 2 3.88 2.31 -17.39
N LEU A 3 2.96 1.34 -17.25
CA LEU A 3 1.87 1.33 -16.26
C LEU A 3 1.89 -0.02 -15.54
N SER A 4 1.91 0.02 -14.20
CA SER A 4 1.73 -1.16 -13.34
C SER A 4 0.41 -1.03 -12.57
N ILE A 5 -0.42 -2.07 -12.60
CA ILE A 5 -1.66 -2.14 -11.84
C ILE A 5 -1.69 -3.51 -11.15
N GLY A 6 -2.02 -3.55 -9.87
CA GLY A 6 -1.99 -4.82 -9.15
C GLY A 6 -2.59 -4.83 -7.75
N ASN A 7 -2.78 -6.05 -7.27
CA ASN A 7 -3.12 -6.40 -5.90
C ASN A 7 -1.97 -7.30 -5.39
N PRO A 8 -0.88 -6.72 -4.84
CA PRO A 8 0.28 -7.51 -4.45
C PRO A 8 -0.05 -8.40 -3.24
N PRO A 9 0.75 -9.45 -2.98
CA PRO A 9 0.66 -10.20 -1.73
C PRO A 9 0.76 -9.29 -0.51
N TYR A 10 -0.13 -9.45 0.47
CA TYR A 10 -0.18 -8.57 1.64
C TYR A 10 0.75 -9.00 2.77
N GLN A 11 0.99 -10.29 2.90
CA GLN A 11 1.78 -10.88 3.98
C GLN A 11 2.79 -11.87 3.40
N ASP A 12 3.96 -11.93 4.01
CA ASP A 12 4.92 -13.00 3.76
C ASP A 12 4.46 -14.31 4.43
N THR A 13 5.21 -15.37 4.22
CA THR A 13 5.13 -16.60 5.00
C THR A 13 5.48 -16.35 6.47
N ALA A 14 4.78 -17.01 7.39
CA ALA A 14 5.12 -16.95 8.81
C ALA A 14 6.52 -17.55 9.04
N LEU A 15 7.41 -16.81 9.70
CA LEU A 15 8.79 -17.23 9.94
C LEU A 15 8.91 -18.03 11.25
N GLY A 16 9.48 -19.24 11.17
CA GLY A 16 9.81 -20.07 12.33
C GLY A 16 8.59 -20.53 13.13
N ASN A 17 8.67 -20.49 14.46
CA ASN A 17 7.60 -20.97 15.36
C ASN A 17 6.45 -19.96 15.56
N ASN A 18 6.48 -18.81 14.88
CA ASN A 18 5.52 -17.72 15.06
C ASN A 18 4.32 -17.87 14.11
N ILE A 19 3.62 -19.01 14.23
CA ILE A 19 2.51 -19.42 13.36
C ILE A 19 1.37 -18.38 13.33
N THR A 20 1.29 -17.52 14.34
CA THR A 20 0.23 -16.52 14.52
C THR A 20 0.52 -15.16 13.87
N TYR A 21 1.72 -14.94 13.33
CA TYR A 21 2.10 -13.65 12.77
C TYR A 21 2.89 -13.78 11.46
N ALA A 22 2.34 -13.20 10.41
CA ALA A 22 2.98 -13.06 9.10
C ALA A 22 3.31 -11.57 8.84
N PRO A 23 4.58 -11.21 8.60
CA PRO A 23 4.97 -9.83 8.38
C PRO A 23 4.40 -9.31 7.05
N PRO A 24 4.16 -7.99 6.91
CA PRO A 24 3.67 -7.42 5.66
C PRO A 24 4.76 -7.43 4.59
N ILE A 25 4.42 -7.88 3.37
CA ILE A 25 5.37 -7.91 2.24
C ILE A 25 4.99 -6.92 1.11
N TYR A 26 3.76 -6.39 1.12
CA TYR A 26 3.27 -5.52 0.04
C TYR A 26 4.16 -4.30 -0.22
N HIS A 27 4.87 -3.79 0.80
CA HIS A 27 5.76 -2.66 0.66
C HIS A 27 6.94 -2.93 -0.29
N GLU A 28 7.47 -4.15 -0.31
CA GLU A 28 8.53 -4.56 -1.23
C GLU A 28 8.02 -4.59 -2.68
N PHE A 29 6.82 -5.14 -2.90
CA PHE A 29 6.16 -5.12 -4.22
C PHE A 29 5.85 -3.71 -4.71
N MET A 30 5.49 -2.80 -3.80
CA MET A 30 5.29 -1.40 -4.14
C MET A 30 6.59 -0.75 -4.61
N GLU A 31 7.71 -0.96 -3.92
CA GLU A 31 9.03 -0.45 -4.32
C GLU A 31 9.43 -0.96 -5.70
N GLU A 32 9.32 -2.26 -5.95
CA GLU A 32 9.63 -2.85 -7.25
C GLU A 32 8.74 -2.29 -8.37
N ALA A 33 7.44 -2.10 -8.10
CA ALA A 33 6.53 -1.48 -9.06
C ALA A 33 6.95 -0.05 -9.43
N TYR A 34 7.44 0.73 -8.46
CA TYR A 34 7.93 2.09 -8.68
C TYR A 34 9.24 2.15 -9.48
N ILE A 35 10.05 1.10 -9.45
CA ILE A 35 11.27 0.99 -10.27
C ILE A 35 10.92 0.76 -11.75
N ILE A 36 9.97 -0.13 -12.03
CA ILE A 36 9.69 -0.59 -13.40
C ILE A 36 8.66 0.26 -14.16
N ALA A 37 7.85 1.05 -13.46
CA ALA A 37 6.76 1.82 -14.07
C ALA A 37 6.72 3.28 -13.62
N ASN A 38 6.42 4.18 -14.57
CA ASN A 38 6.24 5.60 -14.27
C ASN A 38 4.87 5.91 -13.68
N LYS A 39 3.89 5.01 -13.90
CA LYS A 39 2.54 5.09 -13.37
C LYS A 39 2.21 3.79 -12.67
N VAL A 40 1.78 3.87 -11.42
CA VAL A 40 1.52 2.69 -10.59
C VAL A 40 0.20 2.86 -9.85
N SER A 41 -0.68 1.87 -9.92
CA SER A 41 -1.92 1.82 -9.14
C SER A 41 -2.01 0.49 -8.39
N LEU A 42 -1.97 0.53 -7.06
CA LEU A 42 -1.95 -0.68 -6.23
C LEU A 42 -2.99 -0.59 -5.13
N ILE A 43 -3.69 -1.69 -4.89
CA ILE A 43 -4.53 -1.87 -3.70
C ILE A 43 -3.74 -2.59 -2.61
N THR A 44 -3.64 -2.01 -1.41
CA THR A 44 -2.89 -2.56 -0.28
C THR A 44 -3.59 -2.29 1.06
N PRO A 45 -3.19 -2.95 2.16
CA PRO A 45 -3.63 -2.58 3.49
C PRO A 45 -3.25 -1.13 3.83
N ALA A 46 -4.19 -0.33 4.32
CA ALA A 46 -4.02 1.11 4.55
C ALA A 46 -3.29 1.46 5.87
N ARG A 47 -2.64 0.49 6.52
CA ARG A 47 -2.07 0.66 7.88
C ARG A 47 -0.94 1.69 7.91
N PHE A 48 -0.13 1.73 6.84
CA PHE A 48 0.99 2.66 6.72
C PHE A 48 0.58 4.14 6.73
N LEU A 49 -0.66 4.46 6.30
CA LEU A 49 -1.21 5.82 6.35
C LEU A 49 -1.30 6.39 7.77
N PHE A 50 -1.32 5.52 8.77
CA PHE A 50 -1.45 5.88 10.17
C PHE A 50 -0.18 5.59 10.96
N ASN A 51 0.96 5.40 10.27
CA ASN A 51 2.21 4.90 10.87
C ASN A 51 1.98 3.63 11.71
N ALA A 52 1.03 2.79 11.29
CA ALA A 52 0.62 1.59 11.99
C ALA A 52 0.86 0.36 11.12
N GLY A 53 0.67 -0.82 11.72
CA GLY A 53 1.08 -2.08 11.12
C GLY A 53 2.58 -2.29 11.28
N SER A 54 3.12 -3.24 10.51
CA SER A 54 4.49 -3.73 10.71
C SER A 54 5.38 -3.51 9.49
N THR A 55 4.99 -2.60 8.59
CA THR A 55 5.91 -2.09 7.57
C THR A 55 6.98 -1.22 8.23
N PRO A 56 8.19 -1.11 7.65
CA PRO A 56 9.26 -0.31 8.24
C PRO A 56 8.84 1.15 8.44
N LYS A 57 9.16 1.73 9.60
CA LYS A 57 8.78 3.12 9.93
C LYS A 57 9.31 4.13 8.92
N LEU A 58 10.58 3.99 8.51
CA LEU A 58 11.19 4.83 7.49
C LEU A 58 10.48 4.73 6.13
N TRP A 59 9.96 3.54 5.80
CA TRP A 59 9.16 3.35 4.60
C TRP A 59 7.80 4.06 4.70
N ASN A 60 7.13 3.97 5.84
CA ASN A 60 5.89 4.72 6.07
C ASN A 60 6.12 6.24 5.92
N GLU A 61 7.18 6.77 6.53
CA GLU A 61 7.56 8.18 6.44
C GLU A 61 7.87 8.61 4.99
N LYS A 62 8.59 7.78 4.22
CA LYS A 62 8.81 7.98 2.79
C LYS A 62 7.48 8.06 2.04
N MET A 63 6.59 7.09 2.22
CA MET A 63 5.30 7.06 1.53
C MET A 63 4.41 8.25 1.91
N LEU A 64 4.40 8.65 3.19
CA LEU A 64 3.63 9.78 3.70
C LEU A 64 4.19 11.14 3.25
N SER A 65 5.46 11.20 2.84
CA SER A 65 6.11 12.43 2.36
C SER A 65 6.16 12.52 0.83
N ASP A 66 5.90 11.43 0.11
CA ASP A 66 5.91 11.38 -1.35
C ASP A 66 4.82 12.29 -1.96
N GLU A 67 5.24 13.26 -2.78
CA GLU A 67 4.33 14.21 -3.46
C GLU A 67 3.61 13.62 -4.67
N HIS A 68 4.10 12.51 -5.20
CA HIS A 68 3.53 11.81 -6.35
C HIS A 68 2.49 10.78 -5.91
N LEU A 69 2.55 10.32 -4.65
CA LEU A 69 1.58 9.38 -4.09
C LEU A 69 0.22 10.05 -3.85
N LYS A 70 -0.81 9.49 -4.47
CA LYS A 70 -2.20 9.89 -4.28
C LYS A 70 -3.01 8.76 -3.70
N ILE A 71 -3.89 9.10 -2.77
CA ILE A 71 -4.95 8.19 -2.32
C ILE A 71 -6.14 8.39 -3.24
N VAL A 72 -6.45 7.39 -4.07
CA VAL A 72 -7.58 7.47 -5.02
C VAL A 72 -8.82 6.75 -4.52
N PHE A 73 -8.65 5.84 -3.57
CA PHE A 73 -9.74 5.16 -2.86
C PHE A 73 -9.28 4.75 -1.48
N TYR A 74 -10.18 4.83 -0.50
CA TYR A 74 -9.96 4.38 0.86
C TYR A 74 -11.24 3.77 1.40
N GLU A 75 -11.13 2.59 1.99
CA GLU A 75 -12.23 1.91 2.68
C GLU A 75 -11.75 1.46 4.05
N ALA A 76 -12.50 1.88 5.08
CA ALA A 76 -12.16 1.58 6.46
C ALA A 76 -12.50 0.13 6.84
N ASN A 77 -13.48 -0.48 6.18
CA ASN A 77 -13.89 -1.87 6.36
C ASN A 77 -13.62 -2.68 5.08
N SER A 78 -12.48 -3.37 5.06
CA SER A 78 -12.04 -4.21 3.93
C SER A 78 -13.06 -5.25 3.46
N VAL A 79 -14.00 -5.68 4.31
CA VAL A 79 -15.07 -6.64 3.96
C VAL A 79 -15.95 -6.11 2.83
N ASN A 80 -16.11 -4.79 2.71
CA ASN A 80 -16.87 -4.16 1.62
C ASN A 80 -16.20 -4.34 0.25
N VAL A 81 -14.89 -4.57 0.22
CA VAL A 81 -14.11 -4.77 -1.01
C VAL A 81 -13.75 -6.25 -1.22
N PHE A 82 -13.43 -6.95 -0.13
CA PHE A 82 -12.92 -8.31 -0.10
C PHE A 82 -13.71 -9.17 0.90
N PRO A 83 -14.99 -9.47 0.64
CA PRO A 83 -15.90 -10.08 1.61
C PRO A 83 -15.44 -11.43 2.16
N ASN A 84 -14.66 -12.19 1.39
CA ASN A 84 -14.28 -13.57 1.72
C ASN A 84 -12.80 -13.75 2.06
N THR A 85 -12.02 -12.67 2.22
CA THR A 85 -10.55 -12.74 2.18
C THR A 85 -9.90 -12.55 3.56
N GLY A 86 -10.69 -12.33 4.62
CA GLY A 86 -10.18 -12.24 6.00
C GLY A 86 -9.12 -11.13 6.23
N ILE A 87 -9.05 -10.13 5.35
CA ILE A 87 -8.08 -9.04 5.47
C ILE A 87 -8.53 -8.15 6.62
N ALA A 88 -7.90 -8.27 7.80
CA ALA A 88 -8.28 -7.43 8.93
C ALA A 88 -7.90 -5.96 8.68
N GLY A 89 -8.89 -5.07 8.70
CA GLY A 89 -8.71 -3.62 8.77
C GLY A 89 -9.10 -2.86 7.50
N ARG A 90 -8.27 -1.87 7.16
CA ARG A 90 -8.53 -0.84 6.15
C ARG A 90 -7.79 -1.16 4.85
N VAL A 91 -8.37 -0.85 3.70
CA VAL A 91 -7.71 -0.96 2.39
C VAL A 91 -7.64 0.38 1.69
N VAL A 92 -6.59 0.56 0.90
CA VAL A 92 -6.34 1.79 0.15
C VAL A 92 -5.92 1.44 -1.27
N VAL A 93 -6.38 2.24 -2.23
CA VAL A 93 -5.79 2.26 -3.57
C VAL A 93 -4.92 3.51 -3.66
N THR A 94 -3.63 3.29 -3.90
CA THR A 94 -2.68 4.36 -4.16
C THR A 94 -2.41 4.48 -5.64
N TYR A 95 -2.29 5.70 -6.14
CA TYR A 95 -1.80 6.00 -7.49
C TYR A 95 -0.54 6.85 -7.41
N VAL A 96 0.52 6.44 -8.12
CA VAL A 96 1.77 7.19 -8.29
C VAL A 96 1.93 7.51 -9.77
N ASP A 97 2.32 8.75 -10.07
CA ASP A 97 2.76 9.16 -11.40
C ASP A 97 3.99 10.05 -11.26
N THR A 98 5.16 9.52 -11.62
CA THR A 98 6.47 10.18 -11.42
C THR A 98 6.61 11.48 -12.22
N LYS A 99 5.70 11.74 -13.17
CA LYS A 99 5.71 12.95 -13.99
C LYS A 99 4.71 14.01 -13.51
N LEU A 100 3.84 13.68 -12.56
CA LEU A 100 2.86 14.61 -12.00
C LEU A 100 3.32 15.08 -10.62
N SER A 101 3.89 16.27 -10.55
CA SER A 101 3.99 17.00 -9.28
C SER A 101 2.59 17.50 -8.90
N THR A 102 2.08 17.09 -7.73
CA THR A 102 0.75 17.50 -7.27
C THR A 102 0.86 18.32 -6.00
N LYS A 103 0.34 19.55 -6.01
CA LYS A 103 0.12 20.31 -4.77
C LYS A 103 -0.95 19.59 -3.95
N ARG A 104 -0.58 19.10 -2.75
CA ARG A 104 -1.44 18.34 -1.82
C ARG A 104 -2.85 18.93 -1.71
N THR A 105 -3.87 18.15 -2.07
CA THR A 105 -5.24 18.34 -1.60
C THR A 105 -5.59 17.11 -0.78
N PHE A 106 -5.47 17.21 0.54
CA PHE A 106 -6.06 16.24 1.45
C PHE A 106 -7.52 16.64 1.66
N VAL A 107 -8.45 15.79 1.25
CA VAL A 107 -9.77 15.72 1.87
C VAL A 107 -9.84 14.34 2.51
N LEU A 108 -9.66 14.30 3.82
CA LEU A 108 -10.06 13.19 4.68
C LEU A 108 -11.30 13.65 5.46
#